data_AF-J3JVT5-F1
#
_entry.id   AF-J3JVT5-F1
#
_cell.length_a   1.000
_cell.length_b   1.000
_cell.length_c   1.000
_cell.angle_alpha   90.00
_cell.angle_beta   90.00
_cell.angle_gamma   90.00
#
_symmetry.space_group_name_H-M   'P 1'
#
loop_
_entity.id
_entity.type
_entity.pdbx_description
1 polymer ?
#
loop_
_entity_poly.entity_id
_entity_poly.type
_entity_poly.pdbx_seq_one_letter_code
_entity_poly.pdbx_strand_id
1 'polypeptide(L)'
;MGKIPCVFLLLGLVAISHAASSRKPAKKEPVEDDALTSDECPEPTGYFADAEQCDKYYQCQDGVITEKLCPDGLVFNDYSTEYEKCDLPFNIDCSARPKRQEPQPSEHCPRKHGYFAHEELHVCDKFYYCVDGKFNMITCPNGLVYNENAGICSWPDEAKRKGCGSAEVFQFDCPKVNESEGATHPRYSDPEDCQFFYVCINGNTPRRNGCKLGQVFDDVSKKCEWARNVPECADWYKGRLTDQQLKDLENPPAPKPKATKVSKRRNRPRPQPVDEELD
;
A
#
# COMPACT_ATOMS: atom_id res chain seq x y z
N MET A 1 -76.14 24.56 -17.11
CA MET A 1 -76.90 25.77 -16.73
C MET A 1 -76.53 26.14 -15.31
N GLY A 2 -76.20 27.41 -15.03
CA GLY A 2 -76.07 27.97 -13.67
C GLY A 2 -74.65 28.32 -13.22
N LYS A 3 -74.24 29.58 -13.44
CA LYS A 3 -73.14 30.28 -12.75
C LYS A 3 -73.68 30.86 -11.44
N ILE A 4 -72.97 30.79 -10.30
CA ILE A 4 -73.05 31.80 -9.21
C ILE A 4 -71.65 31.94 -8.55
N PRO A 5 -71.16 33.17 -8.31
CA PRO A 5 -69.78 33.48 -7.88
C PRO A 5 -69.64 33.52 -6.35
N CYS A 6 -68.43 33.28 -5.83
CA CYS A 6 -68.10 33.57 -4.43
C CYS A 6 -67.43 34.94 -4.34
N VAL A 7 -68.14 35.86 -3.68
CA VAL A 7 -67.70 37.20 -3.30
C VAL A 7 -66.99 37.13 -1.94
N PHE A 8 -65.95 37.95 -1.84
CA PHE A 8 -65.09 38.23 -0.71
C PHE A 8 -65.81 38.50 0.62
N LEU A 9 -65.23 38.02 1.73
CA LEU A 9 -65.46 38.57 3.06
C LEU A 9 -64.12 38.76 3.78
N LEU A 10 -63.82 40.03 4.04
CA LEU A 10 -62.67 40.56 4.74
C LEU A 10 -62.68 40.15 6.21
N LEU A 11 -61.56 39.62 6.71
CA LEU A 11 -61.20 39.67 8.13
C LEU A 11 -59.79 40.22 8.24
N GLY A 12 -59.71 41.44 8.79
CA GLY A 12 -58.45 42.14 9.05
C GLY A 12 -57.63 41.44 10.12
N LEU A 13 -56.32 41.36 9.88
CA LEU A 13 -55.33 40.99 10.90
C LEU A 13 -54.41 42.18 11.15
N VAL A 14 -54.41 42.57 12.42
CA VAL A 14 -53.61 43.63 13.03
C VAL A 14 -52.15 43.17 13.11
N ALA A 15 -51.23 44.10 12.85
CA ALA A 15 -49.79 43.92 12.82
C ALA A 15 -49.18 43.56 14.19
N ILE A 16 -48.17 42.69 14.19
CA ILE A 16 -47.10 42.68 15.21
C ILE A 16 -45.76 42.45 14.52
N SER A 17 -45.07 43.53 14.17
CA SER A 17 -43.69 43.51 13.68
C SER A 17 -42.74 43.16 14.83
N HIS A 18 -42.26 41.92 14.89
CA HIS A 18 -41.15 41.55 15.76
C HIS A 18 -39.83 41.95 15.10
N ALA A 19 -39.21 43.03 15.59
CA ALA A 19 -37.83 43.38 15.25
C ALA A 19 -36.87 42.42 15.97
N ALA A 20 -36.40 41.38 15.27
CA ALA A 20 -35.34 40.50 15.75
C ALA A 20 -33.97 41.18 15.55
N SER A 21 -33.39 41.68 16.64
CA SER A 21 -32.02 42.20 16.70
C SER A 21 -31.04 41.02 16.60
N SER A 22 -30.54 40.76 15.39
CA SER A 22 -29.55 39.72 15.13
C SER A 22 -28.16 40.24 15.47
N ARG A 23 -27.62 39.84 16.63
CA ARG A 23 -26.19 40.02 16.95
C ARG A 23 -25.40 39.05 16.07
N LYS A 24 -24.62 39.58 15.12
CA LYS A 24 -23.70 38.78 14.30
C LYS A 24 -22.66 38.12 15.22
N PRO A 25 -22.41 36.81 15.11
CA PRO A 25 -21.32 36.17 15.81
C PRO A 25 -19.99 36.66 15.23
N ALA A 26 -19.06 37.03 16.12
CA ALA A 26 -17.71 37.41 15.76
C ALA A 26 -17.04 36.26 15.00
N LYS A 27 -16.59 36.54 13.77
CA LYS A 27 -15.69 35.66 13.03
C LYS A 27 -14.46 35.45 13.90
N LYS A 28 -14.18 34.20 14.28
CA LYS A 28 -12.82 33.81 14.63
C LYS A 28 -12.03 33.89 13.33
N GLU A 29 -11.05 34.78 13.30
CA GLU A 29 -10.06 34.81 12.24
C GLU A 29 -9.32 33.46 12.24
N PRO A 30 -9.05 32.87 11.06
CA PRO A 30 -8.14 31.75 10.98
C PRO A 30 -6.76 32.25 11.43
N VAL A 31 -6.13 31.51 12.34
CA VAL A 31 -4.71 31.68 12.62
C VAL A 31 -4.00 31.33 11.31
N GLU A 32 -3.42 32.32 10.66
CA GLU A 32 -2.45 32.10 9.59
C GLU A 32 -1.27 31.37 10.24
N ASP A 33 -1.13 30.10 9.90
CA ASP A 33 0.09 29.34 10.12
C ASP A 33 1.10 29.90 9.13
N ASP A 34 1.91 30.86 9.59
CA ASP A 34 3.09 31.37 8.90
C ASP A 34 4.07 30.19 8.76
N ALA A 35 3.82 29.33 7.77
CA ALA A 35 4.77 28.34 7.31
C ALA A 35 6.01 29.10 6.84
N LEU A 36 7.02 29.06 7.71
CA LEU A 36 8.13 29.99 7.78
C LEU A 36 8.88 30.12 6.46
N THR A 37 8.64 31.24 5.81
CA THR A 37 9.65 32.00 5.05
C THR A 37 10.60 32.75 6.00
N SER A 38 10.66 32.38 7.30
CA SER A 38 11.50 33.07 8.27
C SER A 38 12.96 32.68 8.11
N ASP A 39 13.81 33.70 8.12
CA ASP A 39 15.27 33.56 8.27
C ASP A 39 15.69 33.06 9.69
N GLU A 40 14.75 32.55 10.49
CA GLU A 40 14.92 32.13 11.89
C GLU A 40 14.48 30.67 12.11
N CYS A 41 15.19 29.98 13.01
CA CYS A 41 14.92 28.60 13.38
C CYS A 41 13.64 28.47 14.24
N PRO A 42 12.75 27.50 13.97
CA PRO A 42 11.60 27.24 14.85
C PRO A 42 12.02 26.86 16.28
N GLU A 43 13.09 26.08 16.41
CA GLU A 43 13.76 25.77 17.67
C GLU A 43 15.28 25.87 17.51
N PRO A 44 16.06 26.15 18.59
CA PRO A 44 17.51 26.30 18.51
C PRO A 44 18.22 25.10 17.87
N THR A 45 17.69 23.90 18.07
CA THR A 45 18.23 22.65 17.51
C THR A 45 17.12 21.79 16.93
N GLY A 46 17.34 21.24 15.74
CA GLY A 46 16.43 20.26 15.14
C GLY A 46 16.47 20.25 13.62
N TYR A 47 15.53 19.51 13.03
CA TYR A 47 15.34 19.38 11.59
C TYR A 47 13.92 19.77 11.22
N PHE A 48 13.76 20.68 10.26
CA PHE A 48 12.48 21.29 9.90
C PHE A 48 12.24 21.23 8.40
N ALA A 49 11.02 20.90 7.99
CA ALA A 49 10.66 20.84 6.57
C ALA A 49 10.67 22.21 5.92
N ASP A 50 10.98 22.26 4.63
CA ASP A 50 10.70 23.44 3.81
C ASP A 50 9.21 23.57 3.49
N ALA A 51 8.71 24.80 3.41
CA ALA A 51 7.30 25.10 3.21
C ALA A 51 6.78 24.74 1.81
N GLU A 52 7.65 24.68 0.79
CA GLU A 52 7.25 24.49 -0.60
C GLU A 52 7.85 23.24 -1.26
N GLN A 53 9.02 22.79 -0.79
CA GLN A 53 9.81 21.73 -1.40
C GLN A 53 9.92 20.50 -0.50
N CYS A 54 9.35 19.36 -0.94
CA CYS A 54 9.22 18.17 -0.11
C CYS A 54 10.56 17.50 0.25
N ASP A 55 11.57 17.66 -0.60
CA ASP A 55 12.89 17.07 -0.39
C ASP A 55 13.91 18.06 0.17
N LYS A 56 13.48 19.25 0.58
CA LYS A 56 14.30 20.27 1.24
C LYS A 56 13.92 20.39 2.71
N TYR A 57 14.93 20.62 3.53
CA TYR A 57 14.78 20.80 4.96
C TYR A 57 15.92 21.65 5.51
N TYR A 58 15.73 22.12 6.73
CA TYR A 58 16.67 22.96 7.46
C TYR A 58 17.17 22.22 8.69
N GLN A 59 18.48 22.20 8.88
CA GLN A 59 19.09 21.82 10.16
C GLN A 59 19.33 23.10 10.95
N CYS A 60 18.75 23.16 12.14
CA CYS A 60 18.99 24.21 13.11
C CYS A 60 20.02 23.72 14.14
N GLN A 61 21.04 24.54 14.39
CA GLN A 61 22.01 24.31 15.45
C GLN A 61 22.37 25.64 16.12
N ASP A 62 22.07 25.76 17.41
CA ASP A 62 22.21 27.01 18.18
C ASP A 62 21.54 28.22 17.51
N GLY A 63 20.38 27.98 16.87
CA GLY A 63 19.62 28.99 16.12
C GLY A 63 20.17 29.30 14.73
N VAL A 64 21.25 28.67 14.30
CA VAL A 64 21.82 28.83 12.96
C VAL A 64 21.17 27.84 11.99
N ILE A 65 20.57 28.36 10.92
CA ILE A 65 19.97 27.57 9.85
C ILE A 65 21.05 27.07 8.88
N THR A 66 21.03 25.77 8.61
CA THR A 66 21.72 25.16 7.47
C THR A 66 20.71 24.51 6.55
N GLU A 67 20.61 25.01 5.32
CA GLU A 67 19.78 24.40 4.28
C GLU A 67 20.37 23.07 3.81
N LYS A 68 19.51 22.06 3.65
CA LYS A 68 19.87 20.73 3.18
C LYS A 68 18.81 20.17 2.23
N LEU A 69 19.25 19.22 1.41
CA LEU A 69 18.39 18.43 0.53
C LEU A 69 18.51 16.95 0.88
N CYS A 70 17.40 16.25 0.81
CA CYS A 70 17.39 14.79 0.80
C CYS A 70 18.08 14.25 -0.46
N PRO A 71 18.69 13.05 -0.41
CA PRO A 71 19.21 12.39 -1.61
C PRO A 71 18.15 12.30 -2.72
N ASP A 72 18.57 12.49 -3.98
CA ASP A 72 17.65 12.53 -5.13
C ASP A 72 16.75 11.30 -5.20
N GLY A 73 15.44 11.52 -5.13
CA GLY A 73 14.43 10.47 -5.13
C GLY A 73 13.78 10.22 -3.78
N LEU A 74 14.39 10.67 -2.68
CA LEU A 74 13.77 10.71 -1.35
C LEU A 74 13.11 12.07 -1.06
N VAL A 75 12.37 12.14 0.04
CA VAL A 75 11.73 13.36 0.57
C VAL A 75 11.91 13.44 2.09
N PHE A 76 11.86 14.64 2.65
CA PHE A 76 12.10 14.84 4.08
C PHE A 76 10.90 14.35 4.90
N ASN A 77 11.20 13.52 5.91
CA ASN A 77 10.23 13.00 6.88
C ASN A 77 10.25 13.89 8.12
N ASP A 78 9.18 14.66 8.30
CA ASP A 78 9.02 15.69 9.32
C ASP A 78 8.25 15.22 10.57
N TYR A 79 8.05 13.92 10.75
CA TYR A 79 7.36 13.37 11.92
C TYR A 79 8.15 13.51 13.23
N SER A 80 9.46 13.79 13.15
CA SER A 80 10.32 14.06 14.30
C SER A 80 11.36 15.11 13.91
N THR A 81 11.50 16.13 14.75
CA THR A 81 12.50 17.19 14.58
C THR A 81 13.87 16.81 15.17
N GLU A 82 13.99 15.66 15.84
CA GLU A 82 15.21 15.22 16.53
C GLU A 82 16.23 14.55 15.60
N TYR A 83 15.77 13.93 14.51
CA TYR A 83 16.60 13.10 13.64
C TYR A 83 16.48 13.53 12.18
N GLU A 84 17.62 13.64 11.50
CA GLU A 84 17.67 13.83 10.05
C GLU A 84 17.15 12.56 9.36
N LYS A 85 15.95 12.62 8.78
CA LYS A 85 15.37 11.47 8.10
C LYS A 85 14.79 11.84 6.74
N CYS A 86 15.26 11.14 5.73
CA CYS A 86 14.65 11.12 4.40
C CYS A 86 13.98 9.77 4.16
N ASP A 87 12.80 9.78 3.55
CA ASP A 87 11.98 8.61 3.30
C ASP A 87 11.50 8.61 1.84
N LEU A 88 10.85 7.52 1.44
CA LEU A 88 10.31 7.41 0.09
C LEU A 88 9.05 8.29 -0.08
N PRO A 89 8.82 8.87 -1.28
CA PRO A 89 7.70 9.77 -1.51
C PRO A 89 6.32 9.18 -1.22
N PHE A 90 6.16 7.85 -1.28
CA PHE A 90 4.89 7.19 -0.97
C PHE A 90 4.64 7.01 0.54
N ASN A 91 5.65 7.25 1.39
CA ASN A 91 5.51 7.22 2.85
C ASN A 91 5.20 8.59 3.47
N ILE A 92 5.37 9.68 2.71
CA ILE A 92 5.27 11.05 3.19
C ILE A 92 4.28 11.83 2.30
N ASP A 93 3.33 12.52 2.92
CA ASP A 93 2.40 13.37 2.17
C ASP A 93 3.06 14.69 1.77
N CYS A 94 3.48 14.77 0.51
CA CYS A 94 4.07 15.97 -0.07
C CYS A 94 3.03 16.95 -0.65
N SER A 95 1.73 16.72 -0.47
CA SER A 95 0.69 17.51 -1.15
C SER A 95 0.73 19.00 -0.81
N ALA A 96 1.16 19.36 0.41
CA ALA A 96 1.31 20.74 0.84
C ALA A 96 2.61 21.41 0.32
N ARG A 97 3.65 20.62 0.03
CA ARG A 97 4.99 21.06 -0.38
C ARG A 97 5.49 20.28 -1.60
N PRO A 98 4.84 20.40 -2.78
CA PRO A 98 5.01 19.46 -3.88
C PRO A 98 6.31 19.62 -4.67
N LYS A 99 7.07 20.72 -4.48
CA LYS A 99 8.30 20.95 -5.25
C LYS A 99 9.35 19.92 -4.85
N ARG A 100 10.25 19.60 -5.77
CA ARG A 100 11.39 18.68 -5.54
C ARG A 100 12.59 19.15 -6.33
N GLN A 101 13.78 18.67 -5.96
CA GLN A 101 14.99 18.88 -6.74
C GLN A 101 14.84 18.33 -8.17
N GLU A 102 15.62 18.87 -9.10
CA GLU A 102 15.73 18.32 -10.46
C GLU A 102 16.21 16.86 -10.42
N PRO A 103 15.57 15.94 -11.16
CA PRO A 103 15.94 14.53 -11.14
C PRO A 103 17.34 14.31 -11.71
N GLN A 104 18.07 13.34 -11.14
CA GLN A 104 19.36 12.89 -11.65
C GLN A 104 19.21 11.46 -12.21
N PRO A 105 18.72 11.31 -13.46
CA PRO A 105 18.43 10.01 -14.02
C PRO A 105 19.69 9.20 -14.30
N SER A 106 19.54 7.88 -14.25
CA SER A 106 20.53 6.86 -14.62
C SER A 106 19.81 5.69 -15.28
N GLU A 107 20.54 4.64 -15.66
CA GLU A 107 19.96 3.45 -16.30
C GLU A 107 18.85 2.85 -15.42
N HIS A 108 17.62 2.76 -15.96
CA HIS A 108 16.40 2.29 -15.28
C HIS A 108 15.95 3.06 -14.02
N CYS A 109 16.65 4.14 -13.67
CA CYS A 109 16.43 4.93 -12.48
C CYS A 109 16.13 6.38 -12.86
N PRO A 110 14.86 6.77 -12.99
CA PRO A 110 14.46 8.18 -13.18
C PRO A 110 15.02 9.14 -12.11
N ARG A 111 15.27 8.64 -10.89
CA ARG A 111 15.96 9.33 -9.79
C ARG A 111 16.99 8.38 -9.17
N LYS A 112 17.98 8.90 -8.45
CA LYS A 112 19.01 8.05 -7.80
C LYS A 112 18.47 7.04 -6.80
N HIS A 113 17.41 7.38 -6.07
CA HIS A 113 16.76 6.51 -5.09
C HIS A 113 15.28 6.33 -5.40
N GLY A 114 14.77 5.12 -5.21
CA GLY A 114 13.33 4.88 -5.28
C GLY A 114 12.96 3.55 -5.91
N TYR A 115 11.65 3.39 -6.13
CA TYR A 115 11.08 2.26 -6.83
C TYR A 115 10.37 2.76 -8.09
N PHE A 116 10.72 2.20 -9.25
CA PHE A 116 10.25 2.71 -10.54
C PHE A 116 9.71 1.58 -11.39
N ALA A 117 8.59 1.82 -12.08
CA ALA A 117 8.03 0.82 -12.98
C ALA A 117 8.97 0.52 -14.14
N HIS A 118 8.79 -0.65 -14.73
CA HIS A 118 9.43 -0.98 -16.00
C HIS A 118 9.04 0.02 -17.10
N GLU A 119 9.99 0.39 -17.96
CA GLU A 119 9.79 1.40 -19.01
C GLU A 119 8.74 0.96 -20.04
N GLU A 120 8.74 -0.34 -20.34
CA GLU A 120 7.75 -0.94 -21.22
C GLU A 120 6.40 -1.08 -20.50
N LEU A 121 5.37 -0.41 -21.03
CA LEU A 121 4.03 -0.33 -20.42
C LEU A 121 3.33 -1.68 -20.25
N HIS A 122 3.67 -2.67 -21.07
CA HIS A 122 3.07 -4.02 -20.99
C HIS A 122 3.80 -4.94 -20.00
N VAL A 123 4.96 -4.52 -19.50
CA VAL A 123 5.68 -5.25 -18.44
C VAL A 123 5.15 -4.76 -17.10
N CYS A 124 4.05 -5.40 -16.69
CA CYS A 124 3.28 -5.02 -15.51
C CYS A 124 3.86 -5.54 -14.18
N ASP A 125 4.58 -6.67 -14.24
CA ASP A 125 5.04 -7.45 -13.11
C ASP A 125 6.48 -7.11 -12.68
N LYS A 126 7.18 -6.20 -13.37
CA LYS A 126 8.58 -5.85 -13.06
C LYS A 126 8.72 -4.38 -12.71
N PHE A 127 9.65 -4.11 -11.80
CA PHE A 127 10.01 -2.77 -11.36
C PHE A 127 11.47 -2.74 -10.93
N TYR A 128 12.04 -1.55 -10.83
CA TYR A 128 13.42 -1.30 -10.43
C TYR A 128 13.47 -0.73 -9.03
N TYR A 129 14.36 -1.26 -8.21
CA TYR A 129 14.77 -0.67 -6.95
C TYR A 129 16.13 0.01 -7.11
N CYS A 130 16.16 1.32 -6.96
CA CYS A 130 17.33 2.16 -7.19
C CYS A 130 17.96 2.65 -5.89
N VAL A 131 19.28 2.52 -5.79
CA VAL A 131 20.11 3.10 -4.73
C VAL A 131 21.34 3.73 -5.38
N ASP A 132 21.54 5.03 -5.17
CA ASP A 132 22.63 5.80 -5.79
C ASP A 132 22.71 5.64 -7.32
N GLY A 133 21.56 5.53 -7.99
CA GLY A 133 21.45 5.35 -9.43
C GLY A 133 21.80 3.96 -9.93
N LYS A 134 21.99 2.97 -9.04
CA LYS A 134 22.16 1.56 -9.39
C LYS A 134 20.85 0.82 -9.15
N PHE A 135 20.34 0.14 -10.18
CA PHE A 135 19.09 -0.59 -10.11
C PHE A 135 19.28 -2.07 -9.75
N ASN A 136 18.28 -2.64 -9.10
CA ASN A 136 17.98 -4.07 -9.11
C ASN A 136 16.58 -4.25 -9.70
N MET A 137 16.42 -5.12 -10.69
CA MET A 137 15.10 -5.46 -11.22
C MET A 137 14.44 -6.51 -10.32
N ILE A 138 13.19 -6.25 -9.91
CA ILE A 138 12.39 -7.11 -9.05
C ILE A 138 11.13 -7.53 -9.82
N THR A 139 10.77 -8.81 -9.72
CA THR A 139 9.53 -9.36 -10.27
C THR A 139 8.50 -9.55 -9.15
N CYS A 140 7.30 -9.04 -9.36
CA CYS A 140 6.16 -9.23 -8.47
C CYS A 140 5.76 -10.71 -8.41
N PRO A 141 5.20 -11.17 -7.27
CA PRO A 141 4.58 -12.49 -7.21
C PRO A 141 3.52 -12.68 -8.31
N ASN A 142 3.33 -13.93 -8.74
CA ASN A 142 2.37 -14.28 -9.79
C ASN A 142 0.98 -13.69 -9.52
N GLY A 143 0.40 -13.04 -10.52
CA GLY A 143 -0.93 -12.42 -10.42
C GLY A 143 -0.93 -11.00 -9.87
N LEU A 144 0.21 -10.46 -9.45
CA LEU A 144 0.36 -9.07 -8.99
C LEU A 144 1.12 -8.23 -10.00
N VAL A 145 0.89 -6.92 -9.94
CA VAL A 145 1.58 -5.92 -10.75
C VAL A 145 2.17 -4.85 -9.84
N TYR A 146 3.20 -4.15 -10.33
CA TYR A 146 3.80 -3.06 -9.57
C TYR A 146 2.85 -1.85 -9.49
N ASN A 147 2.62 -1.38 -8.28
CA ASN A 147 1.83 -0.19 -7.96
C ASN A 147 2.75 0.97 -7.61
N GLU A 148 2.95 1.86 -8.57
CA GLU A 148 3.85 3.04 -8.45
C GLU A 148 3.44 3.98 -7.31
N ASN A 149 2.14 4.09 -7.01
CA ASN A 149 1.65 5.00 -5.97
C ASN A 149 1.92 4.48 -4.57
N ALA A 150 1.91 3.15 -4.40
CA ALA A 150 2.10 2.51 -3.10
C ALA A 150 3.52 1.92 -2.91
N GLY A 151 4.33 1.85 -3.97
CA GLY A 151 5.68 1.27 -3.93
C GLY A 151 5.70 -0.23 -3.66
N ILE A 152 4.61 -0.95 -3.96
CA ILE A 152 4.44 -2.38 -3.67
C ILE A 152 3.82 -3.13 -4.85
N CYS A 153 3.85 -4.45 -4.81
CA CYS A 153 3.07 -5.27 -5.72
C CYS A 153 1.63 -5.39 -5.21
N SER A 154 0.63 -5.04 -6.03
CA SER A 154 -0.79 -5.17 -5.70
C SER A 154 -1.57 -5.81 -6.83
N TRP A 155 -2.87 -6.05 -6.62
CA TRP A 155 -3.72 -6.56 -7.69
C TRP A 155 -3.80 -5.55 -8.84
N PRO A 156 -3.94 -6.02 -10.10
CA PRO A 156 -4.02 -5.15 -11.28
C PRO A 156 -5.10 -4.05 -11.17
N ASP A 157 -6.27 -4.41 -10.65
CA ASP A 157 -7.40 -3.49 -10.45
C ASP A 157 -7.15 -2.42 -9.36
N GLU A 158 -6.28 -2.70 -8.40
CA GLU A 158 -5.89 -1.77 -7.33
C GLU A 158 -4.72 -0.87 -7.74
N ALA A 159 -3.79 -1.40 -8.53
CA ALA A 159 -2.60 -0.66 -8.99
C ALA A 159 -2.95 0.51 -9.90
N LYS A 160 -4.07 0.40 -10.64
CA LYS A 160 -4.55 1.42 -11.60
C LYS A 160 -3.48 1.88 -12.60
N ARG A 161 -2.48 1.03 -12.87
CA ARG A 161 -1.43 1.28 -13.84
C ARG A 161 -2.02 1.11 -15.24
N LYS A 162 -1.83 2.12 -16.10
CA LYS A 162 -2.36 2.13 -17.46
C LYS A 162 -1.79 0.97 -18.26
N GLY A 163 -2.66 0.17 -18.89
CA GLY A 163 -2.26 -1.01 -19.67
C GLY A 163 -1.95 -2.26 -18.81
N CYS A 164 -2.21 -2.19 -17.51
CA CYS A 164 -2.04 -3.28 -16.56
C CYS A 164 -3.33 -3.57 -15.81
N GLY A 165 -4.50 -3.39 -16.43
CA GLY A 165 -5.78 -3.81 -15.86
C GLY A 165 -5.88 -5.34 -15.83
N SER A 166 -6.72 -5.89 -14.94
CA SER A 166 -6.81 -7.35 -14.75
C SER A 166 -7.10 -8.12 -16.03
N ALA A 167 -8.04 -7.66 -16.86
CA ALA A 167 -8.36 -8.30 -18.13
C ALA A 167 -7.20 -8.21 -19.16
N GLU A 168 -6.42 -7.14 -19.12
CA GLU A 168 -5.27 -6.94 -20.03
C GLU A 168 -4.10 -7.85 -19.64
N VAL A 169 -3.81 -7.93 -18.34
CA VAL A 169 -2.71 -8.73 -17.79
C VAL A 169 -2.99 -10.23 -17.92
N PHE A 170 -4.24 -10.64 -17.68
CA PHE A 170 -4.60 -12.06 -17.67
C PHE A 170 -5.19 -12.57 -18.97
N GLN A 171 -5.62 -11.68 -19.87
CA GLN A 171 -6.30 -12.05 -21.12
C GLN A 171 -7.47 -13.03 -20.88
N PHE A 172 -8.15 -12.87 -19.73
CA PHE A 172 -9.24 -13.72 -19.28
C PHE A 172 -10.45 -12.85 -18.95
N ASP A 173 -11.61 -13.24 -19.49
CA ASP A 173 -12.89 -12.61 -19.18
C ASP A 173 -13.68 -13.49 -18.22
N CYS A 174 -14.14 -12.88 -17.13
CA CYS A 174 -15.02 -13.55 -16.18
C CYS A 174 -16.34 -13.97 -16.86
N PRO A 175 -16.76 -15.24 -16.74
CA PRO A 175 -18.08 -15.68 -17.18
C PRO A 175 -19.18 -14.82 -16.55
N LYS A 176 -20.14 -14.41 -17.38
CA LYS A 176 -21.26 -13.55 -16.95
C LYS A 176 -22.18 -14.34 -16.01
N VAL A 177 -22.37 -13.80 -14.82
CA VAL A 177 -23.24 -14.35 -13.77
C VAL A 177 -24.21 -13.27 -13.27
N ASN A 178 -25.24 -13.67 -12.53
CA ASN A 178 -26.12 -12.70 -11.89
C ASN A 178 -25.43 -12.04 -10.67
N GLU A 179 -26.05 -10.99 -10.12
CA GLU A 179 -25.45 -10.21 -9.03
C GLU A 179 -25.23 -11.05 -7.76
N SER A 180 -26.17 -11.94 -7.41
CA SER A 180 -26.03 -12.81 -6.24
C SER A 180 -24.87 -13.79 -6.36
N GLU A 181 -24.65 -14.33 -7.56
CA GLU A 181 -23.51 -15.20 -7.85
C GLU A 181 -22.22 -14.39 -7.89
N GLY A 182 -22.22 -13.21 -8.52
CA GLY A 182 -21.06 -12.31 -8.57
C GLY A 182 -20.58 -11.90 -7.18
N ALA A 183 -21.50 -11.69 -6.23
CA ALA A 183 -21.20 -11.39 -4.84
C ALA A 183 -20.44 -12.53 -4.13
N THR A 184 -20.52 -13.77 -4.62
CA THR A 184 -19.75 -14.91 -4.08
C THR A 184 -18.32 -15.01 -4.62
N HIS A 185 -17.95 -14.14 -5.56
CA HIS A 185 -16.67 -14.15 -6.26
C HIS A 185 -16.35 -15.51 -6.88
N PRO A 186 -17.10 -15.91 -7.93
CA PRO A 186 -17.00 -17.25 -8.50
C PRO A 186 -15.60 -17.53 -9.04
N ARG A 187 -15.25 -18.82 -9.06
CA ARG A 187 -13.92 -19.31 -9.42
C ARG A 187 -13.98 -20.16 -10.67
N TYR A 188 -12.96 -20.02 -11.50
CA TYR A 188 -12.86 -20.71 -12.78
C TYR A 188 -11.44 -21.21 -13.00
N SER A 189 -11.28 -22.39 -13.57
CA SER A 189 -9.97 -22.92 -13.96
C SER A 189 -9.23 -21.95 -14.89
N ASP A 190 -7.91 -21.92 -14.74
CA ASP A 190 -7.05 -21.31 -15.74
C ASP A 190 -6.93 -22.27 -16.94
N PRO A 191 -7.22 -21.82 -18.17
CA PRO A 191 -7.24 -22.69 -19.35
C PRO A 191 -5.84 -23.16 -19.80
N GLU A 192 -4.77 -22.47 -19.37
CA GLU A 192 -3.41 -22.76 -19.78
C GLU A 192 -2.57 -23.38 -18.66
N ASP A 193 -2.99 -23.22 -17.41
CA ASP A 193 -2.23 -23.70 -16.26
C ASP A 193 -3.12 -24.34 -15.17
N CYS A 194 -3.14 -25.66 -15.13
CA CYS A 194 -3.92 -26.41 -14.13
C CYS A 194 -3.60 -26.04 -12.67
N GLN A 195 -2.42 -25.50 -12.36
CA GLN A 195 -2.10 -25.06 -10.99
C GLN A 195 -2.83 -23.77 -10.62
N PHE A 196 -3.22 -22.95 -11.60
CA PHE A 196 -3.84 -21.64 -11.38
C PHE A 196 -5.34 -21.67 -11.67
N PHE A 197 -6.01 -20.64 -11.15
CA PHE A 197 -7.43 -20.39 -11.35
C PHE A 197 -7.71 -18.89 -11.20
N TYR A 198 -8.83 -18.45 -11.75
CA TYR A 198 -9.30 -17.07 -11.62
C TYR A 198 -10.37 -16.97 -10.55
N VAL A 199 -10.27 -15.94 -9.71
CA VAL A 199 -11.34 -15.48 -8.82
C VAL A 199 -11.93 -14.22 -9.45
N CYS A 200 -13.22 -14.25 -9.77
CA CYS A 200 -13.90 -13.12 -10.39
C CYS A 200 -14.55 -12.23 -9.34
N ILE A 201 -13.84 -11.18 -8.92
CA ILE A 201 -14.34 -10.20 -7.95
C ILE A 201 -15.58 -9.51 -8.53
N ASN A 202 -16.66 -9.49 -7.74
CA ASN A 202 -18.00 -9.03 -8.13
C ASN A 202 -18.52 -9.64 -9.46
N GLY A 203 -18.01 -10.82 -9.84
CA GLY A 203 -18.39 -11.52 -11.07
C GLY A 203 -17.76 -10.97 -12.35
N ASN A 204 -16.90 -9.94 -12.30
CA ASN A 204 -16.39 -9.29 -13.52
C ASN A 204 -14.88 -9.01 -13.53
N THR A 205 -14.22 -8.94 -12.38
CA THR A 205 -12.80 -8.55 -12.29
C THR A 205 -11.95 -9.77 -11.95
N PRO A 206 -11.18 -10.32 -12.90
CA PRO A 206 -10.41 -11.54 -12.65
C PRO A 206 -9.18 -11.26 -11.79
N ARG A 207 -8.92 -12.15 -10.82
CA ARG A 207 -7.66 -12.21 -10.08
C ARG A 207 -7.10 -13.63 -10.17
N ARG A 208 -5.93 -13.79 -10.77
CA ARG A 208 -5.26 -15.09 -10.90
C ARG A 208 -4.69 -15.52 -9.55
N ASN A 209 -5.00 -16.75 -9.14
CA ASN A 209 -4.55 -17.37 -7.89
C ASN A 209 -4.02 -18.76 -8.18
N GLY A 210 -3.13 -19.26 -7.32
CA GLY A 210 -2.48 -20.55 -7.48
C GLY A 210 -2.82 -21.52 -6.36
N CYS A 211 -3.02 -22.78 -6.73
CA CYS A 211 -2.99 -23.91 -5.82
C CYS A 211 -1.56 -24.17 -5.33
N LYS A 212 -1.44 -24.89 -4.21
CA LYS A 212 -0.13 -25.32 -3.70
C LYS A 212 0.57 -26.18 -4.74
N LEU A 213 1.90 -26.18 -4.72
CA LEU A 213 2.69 -27.05 -5.60
C LEU A 213 2.26 -28.51 -5.42
N GLY A 214 1.97 -29.19 -6.53
CA GLY A 214 1.44 -30.55 -6.57
C GLY A 214 -0.09 -30.65 -6.62
N GLN A 215 -0.80 -29.55 -6.33
CA GLN A 215 -2.24 -29.43 -6.49
C GLN A 215 -2.60 -28.70 -7.79
N VAL A 216 -3.82 -28.92 -8.25
CA VAL A 216 -4.45 -28.28 -9.40
C VAL A 216 -5.85 -27.81 -9.01
N PHE A 217 -6.42 -26.86 -9.74
CA PHE A 217 -7.78 -26.42 -9.50
C PHE A 217 -8.79 -27.36 -10.17
N ASP A 218 -9.66 -27.97 -9.37
CA ASP A 218 -10.81 -28.75 -9.85
C ASP A 218 -12.00 -27.82 -10.08
N ASP A 219 -12.39 -27.66 -11.35
CA ASP A 219 -13.49 -26.78 -11.73
C ASP A 219 -14.88 -27.36 -11.35
N VAL A 220 -14.97 -28.65 -11.01
CA VAL A 220 -16.23 -29.26 -10.55
C VAL A 220 -16.47 -28.94 -9.08
N SER A 221 -15.50 -29.22 -8.20
CA SER A 221 -15.62 -28.91 -6.77
C SER A 221 -15.29 -27.46 -6.39
N LYS A 222 -14.74 -26.67 -7.34
CA LYS A 222 -14.29 -25.28 -7.18
C LYS A 222 -13.20 -25.12 -6.12
N LYS A 223 -12.31 -26.12 -6.00
CA LYS A 223 -11.26 -26.20 -4.97
C LYS A 223 -9.96 -26.71 -5.56
N CYS A 224 -8.86 -26.43 -4.85
CA CYS A 224 -7.59 -27.07 -5.13
C CYS A 224 -7.62 -28.52 -4.65
N GLU A 225 -7.21 -29.43 -5.52
CA GLU A 225 -7.16 -30.87 -5.29
C GLU A 225 -5.83 -31.43 -5.84
N TRP A 226 -5.39 -32.59 -5.35
CA TRP A 226 -4.19 -33.23 -5.89
C TRP A 226 -4.36 -33.54 -7.37
N ALA A 227 -3.33 -33.24 -8.17
CA ALA A 227 -3.38 -33.37 -9.63
C ALA A 227 -4.01 -34.67 -10.10
N ARG A 228 -3.57 -35.81 -9.55
CA ARG A 228 -4.05 -37.15 -9.92
C ARG A 228 -5.54 -37.42 -9.68
N ASN A 229 -6.21 -36.63 -8.83
CA ASN A 229 -7.63 -36.76 -8.53
C ASN A 229 -8.51 -35.91 -9.47
N VAL A 230 -7.88 -35.10 -10.32
CA VAL A 230 -8.53 -34.24 -11.31
C VAL A 230 -8.18 -34.78 -12.69
N PRO A 231 -9.03 -35.62 -13.32
CA PRO A 231 -8.68 -36.41 -14.51
C PRO A 231 -8.08 -35.59 -15.66
N GLU A 232 -8.59 -34.39 -15.91
CA GLU A 232 -8.14 -33.47 -16.95
C GLU A 232 -6.73 -32.91 -16.70
N CYS A 233 -6.29 -32.88 -15.44
CA CYS A 233 -5.03 -32.31 -15.00
C CYS A 233 -4.13 -33.36 -14.30
N ALA A 234 -4.48 -34.65 -14.36
CA ALA A 234 -3.77 -35.74 -13.68
C ALA A 234 -2.28 -35.78 -14.01
N ASP A 235 -1.95 -35.38 -15.23
CA ASP A 235 -0.62 -35.44 -15.80
C ASP A 235 0.13 -34.09 -15.76
N TRP A 236 -0.48 -33.04 -15.18
CA TRP A 236 0.05 -31.67 -15.21
C TRP A 236 1.49 -31.53 -14.71
N TYR A 237 1.83 -32.28 -13.65
CA TYR A 237 3.16 -32.25 -13.04
C TYR A 237 4.14 -33.28 -13.62
N LYS A 238 3.74 -34.11 -14.60
CA LYS A 238 4.66 -35.06 -15.24
C LYS A 238 5.81 -34.28 -15.89
N GLY A 239 7.05 -34.63 -15.52
CA GLY A 239 8.26 -33.93 -15.97
C GLY A 239 8.58 -32.63 -15.24
N ARG A 240 7.68 -32.10 -14.40
CA ARG A 240 7.94 -30.97 -13.50
C ARG A 240 8.35 -31.42 -12.10
N LEU A 241 7.74 -32.51 -11.64
CA LEU A 241 8.02 -33.17 -10.36
C LEU A 241 8.13 -34.68 -10.57
N THR A 242 8.91 -35.32 -9.71
CA THR A 242 8.93 -36.79 -9.60
C THR A 242 7.74 -37.28 -8.79
N ASP A 243 7.34 -38.55 -8.99
CA ASP A 243 6.27 -39.19 -8.20
C ASP A 243 6.57 -39.15 -6.70
N GLN A 244 7.83 -39.26 -6.31
CA GLN A 244 8.24 -39.18 -4.91
C GLN A 244 8.04 -37.78 -4.35
N GLN A 245 8.47 -36.74 -5.08
CA GLN A 245 8.23 -35.35 -4.66
C GLN A 245 6.74 -35.04 -4.52
N LEU A 246 5.89 -35.56 -5.41
CA LEU A 246 4.46 -35.35 -5.32
C LEU A 246 3.85 -36.06 -4.09
N LYS A 247 4.30 -37.27 -3.78
CA LYS A 247 3.90 -38.01 -2.57
C LYS A 247 4.35 -37.30 -1.29
N ASP A 248 5.56 -36.76 -1.28
CA ASP A 248 6.13 -36.03 -0.14
C ASP A 248 5.39 -34.69 0.11
N LEU A 249 4.94 -34.02 -0.96
CA LEU A 249 4.11 -32.82 -0.85
C LEU A 249 2.75 -33.10 -0.22
N GLU A 250 2.15 -34.25 -0.54
CA GLU A 250 0.85 -34.65 0.01
C GLU A 250 0.93 -35.17 1.44
N ASN A 251 1.97 -35.93 1.73
CA ASN A 251 2.18 -36.54 3.03
C ASN A 251 3.49 -35.98 3.61
N PRO A 252 3.50 -34.69 4.00
CA PRO A 252 4.70 -34.08 4.53
C PRO A 252 5.17 -34.84 5.76
N PRO A 253 6.46 -35.20 5.85
CA PRO A 253 6.97 -35.93 7.00
C PRO A 253 6.76 -35.12 8.27
N ALA A 254 6.44 -35.81 9.37
CA ALA A 254 6.26 -35.16 10.66
C ALA A 254 7.49 -34.29 10.99
N PRO A 255 7.30 -33.03 11.42
CA PRO A 255 8.41 -32.16 11.75
C PRO A 255 9.26 -32.84 12.83
N LYS A 256 10.54 -33.05 12.53
CA LYS A 256 11.47 -33.62 13.51
C LYS A 256 11.46 -32.75 14.76
N PRO A 257 11.36 -33.32 15.98
CA PRO A 257 11.36 -32.52 17.20
C PRO A 257 12.61 -31.65 17.22
N LYS A 258 12.41 -30.33 17.33
CA LYS A 258 13.51 -29.38 17.51
C LYS A 258 14.20 -29.75 18.82
N ALA A 259 15.46 -30.19 18.76
CA ALA A 259 16.26 -30.39 19.94
C ALA A 259 16.37 -29.04 20.67
N THR A 260 15.65 -28.90 21.79
CA THR A 260 15.80 -27.77 22.71
C THR A 260 17.22 -27.84 23.26
N LYS A 261 18.11 -27.01 22.72
CA LYS A 261 19.36 -26.69 23.39
C LYS A 261 19.00 -25.94 24.67
N VAL A 262 18.82 -26.68 25.77
CA VAL A 262 18.78 -26.10 27.11
C VAL A 262 20.11 -25.38 27.31
N SER A 263 20.11 -24.05 27.19
CA SER A 263 21.28 -23.27 27.61
C SER A 263 21.43 -23.49 29.11
N LYS A 264 22.44 -24.25 29.52
CA LYS A 264 22.86 -24.31 30.93
C LYS A 264 23.20 -22.89 31.35
N ARG A 265 22.31 -22.22 32.07
CA ARG A 265 22.62 -20.99 32.79
C ARG A 265 23.79 -21.32 33.72
N ARG A 266 24.98 -20.80 33.41
CA ARG A 266 26.10 -20.80 34.36
C ARG A 266 25.63 -20.01 35.58
N ASN A 267 25.54 -20.67 36.74
CA ASN A 267 25.30 -20.00 38.01
C ASN A 267 26.40 -18.95 38.21
N ARG A 268 26.01 -17.67 38.25
CA ARG A 268 26.87 -16.58 38.69
C ARG A 268 26.97 -16.67 40.22
N PRO A 269 28.17 -16.76 40.83
CA PRO A 269 28.29 -16.78 42.29
C PRO A 269 27.79 -15.47 42.89
N ARG A 270 27.10 -15.58 44.02
CA ARG A 270 26.60 -14.46 44.84
C ARG A 270 27.78 -13.67 45.42
N PRO A 271 27.81 -12.32 45.35
CA PRO A 271 28.84 -11.54 46.04
C PRO A 271 28.71 -11.71 47.56
N GLN A 272 29.85 -11.86 48.24
CA GLN A 272 29.91 -11.89 49.70
C GLN A 272 29.82 -10.47 50.28
N PRO A 273 29.25 -10.28 51.49
CA PRO A 273 29.24 -8.98 52.16
C PRO A 273 30.65 -8.59 52.58
N VAL A 274 30.96 -7.30 52.48
CA VAL A 274 32.18 -6.69 53.00
C VAL A 274 31.94 -6.37 54.47
N ASP A 275 32.74 -6.95 55.36
CA ASP A 275 32.74 -6.55 56.77
C ASP A 275 33.53 -5.25 56.93
N GLU A 276 32.88 -4.30 57.60
CA GLU A 276 33.38 -2.99 58.00
C GLU A 276 34.17 -3.18 59.30
N GLU A 277 35.49 -3.01 59.28
CA GLU A 277 36.31 -3.00 60.50
C GLU A 277 36.98 -1.64 60.67
N LEU A 278 36.63 -1.01 61.79
CA LEU A 278 37.16 0.22 62.35
C LEU A 278 38.56 -0.02 62.91
N ASP A 279 39.54 0.74 62.42
CA ASP A 279 40.53 1.48 63.23
C ASP A 279 41.25 2.53 62.35
#